data_AF-A0A2M8B0C5-F1
#
_entry.id   AF-A0A2M8B0C5-F1
#
_cell.length_a   1.000
_cell.length_b   1.000
_cell.length_c   1.000
_cell.angle_alpha   90.00
_cell.angle_beta   90.00
_cell.angle_gamma   90.00
#
_symmetry.space_group_name_H-M   'P 1'
#
loop_
_entity.id
_entity.type
_entity.pdbx_description
1 polymer ?
#
loop_
_entity_poly.entity_id
_entity_poly.type
_entity_poly.pdbx_seq_one_letter_code
_entity_poly.pdbx_strand_id
1 'polypeptide(L)'
;YEVIRTLENQPQKLPSVTYLAKGEVRSFVESEVKARYRPAQPDLEGVTKQPDIAVVVGKTAELIAQQTIDIPRILVVPKGEVRSGFKPFTLDLGVLNYPAPSDDLWIQHLRTNQLEVLGVGNGGIAEHRMEDYIVVCLVDFDDVAYDDHADLLYDLAGQVVRHFLGYLPEDDTRKVLRLHQREIARLVHAQMQEHRWEEAVEHEVIVSRGVTELKPSAYTASAMEPVLDYRLSPADKSNMAKYLFGGFQRCLYPVQKFQSDAERKMAVILERESLRWFRPAKGQFQIFYKWGTDQPEYQPDFVAETADSIYMMEPKAANQMTNGEVLAKRDVAVKWCRQ
;
A
#
# COMPACT_ATOMS: atom_id res chain seq x y z
N TYR A 1 11.03 -17.63 22.73
CA TYR A 1 10.59 -16.85 21.55
C TYR A 1 10.39 -15.37 21.89
N GLU A 2 9.47 -15.01 22.80
CA GLU A 2 9.16 -13.59 23.09
C GLU A 2 10.34 -12.71 23.49
N VAL A 3 11.30 -13.25 24.27
CA VAL A 3 12.52 -12.53 24.64
C VAL A 3 13.36 -12.18 23.40
N ILE A 4 13.48 -13.10 22.44
CA ILE A 4 14.20 -12.88 21.18
C ILE A 4 13.50 -11.79 20.36
N ARG A 5 12.16 -11.81 20.30
CA ARG A 5 11.36 -10.77 19.64
C ARG A 5 11.59 -9.35 20.19
N THR A 6 11.91 -9.22 21.49
CA THR A 6 12.24 -7.90 22.05
C THR A 6 13.59 -7.36 21.57
N LEU A 7 14.52 -8.24 21.20
CA LEU A 7 15.84 -7.88 20.68
C LEU A 7 15.80 -7.43 19.21
N GLU A 8 14.80 -7.86 18.42
CA GLU A 8 14.61 -7.42 17.03
C GLU A 8 14.45 -5.90 16.90
N ASN A 9 13.84 -5.26 17.90
CA ASN A 9 13.68 -3.80 17.96
C ASN A 9 14.96 -3.05 18.36
N GLN A 10 16.06 -3.76 18.59
CA GLN A 10 17.35 -3.20 18.98
C GLN A 10 18.41 -3.55 17.92
N PRO A 11 18.39 -2.90 16.74
CA PRO A 11 19.29 -3.23 15.63
C PRO A 11 20.78 -3.13 16.01
N GLN A 12 21.14 -2.33 17.03
CA GLN A 12 22.50 -2.27 17.57
C GLN A 12 22.95 -3.55 18.29
N LYS A 13 22.03 -4.30 18.91
CA LYS A 13 22.35 -5.54 19.64
C LYS A 13 22.12 -6.79 18.80
N LEU A 14 21.10 -6.76 17.93
CA LEU A 14 20.78 -7.87 17.03
C LEU A 14 20.64 -7.35 15.59
N PRO A 15 21.77 -7.07 14.91
CA PRO A 15 21.76 -6.64 13.52
C PRO A 15 21.38 -7.77 12.56
N SER A 16 21.63 -9.03 12.93
CA SER A 16 21.37 -10.23 12.12
C SER A 16 21.05 -11.40 13.04
N VAL A 17 20.29 -12.39 12.55
CA VAL A 17 19.95 -13.62 13.28
C VAL A 17 21.22 -14.41 13.64
N THR A 18 22.31 -14.26 12.89
CA THR A 18 23.62 -14.87 13.22
C THR A 18 24.14 -14.45 14.59
N TYR A 19 23.74 -13.28 15.09
CA TYR A 19 24.14 -12.80 16.42
C TYR A 19 23.46 -13.57 17.56
N LEU A 20 22.36 -14.30 17.31
CA LEU A 20 21.78 -15.20 18.31
C LEU A 20 22.72 -16.36 18.68
N ALA A 21 23.66 -16.71 17.80
CA ALA A 21 24.67 -17.73 18.07
C ALA A 21 25.84 -17.20 18.93
N LYS A 22 25.98 -15.87 19.09
CA LYS A 22 27.05 -15.29 19.92
C LYS A 22 26.78 -15.53 21.41
N GLY A 23 27.84 -15.89 22.14
CA GLY A 23 27.76 -16.20 23.57
C GLY A 23 27.10 -15.10 24.41
N GLU A 24 27.42 -13.83 24.13
CA GLU A 24 26.88 -12.68 24.88
C GLU A 24 25.35 -12.54 24.74
N VAL A 25 24.84 -12.62 23.50
CA VAL A 25 23.40 -12.53 23.23
C VAL A 25 22.67 -13.76 23.78
N ARG A 26 23.28 -14.94 23.67
CA ARG A 26 22.71 -16.18 24.21
C ARG A 26 22.62 -16.15 25.73
N SER A 27 23.67 -15.72 26.43
CA SER A 27 23.66 -15.57 27.88
C SER A 27 22.63 -14.53 28.35
N PHE A 28 22.47 -13.43 27.61
CA PHE A 28 21.42 -12.45 27.88
C PHE A 28 20.02 -13.07 27.76
N VAL A 29 19.74 -13.76 26.64
CA VAL A 29 18.44 -14.43 26.42
C VAL A 29 18.19 -15.50 27.50
N GLU A 30 19.19 -16.29 27.87
CA GLU A 30 19.08 -17.30 28.93
C GLU A 30 18.76 -16.68 30.29
N SER A 31 19.39 -15.55 30.64
CA SER A 31 19.11 -14.84 31.90
C SER A 31 17.68 -14.28 31.95
N GLU A 32 17.22 -13.68 30.86
CA GLU A 32 15.86 -13.13 30.75
C GLU A 32 14.80 -14.23 30.75
N VAL A 33 15.05 -15.35 30.06
CA VAL A 33 14.15 -16.52 30.08
C VAL A 33 14.08 -17.12 31.48
N LYS A 34 15.20 -17.24 32.20
CA LYS A 34 15.21 -17.69 33.61
C LYS A 34 14.46 -16.73 34.53
N ALA A 35 14.58 -15.42 34.33
CA ALA A 35 13.87 -14.43 35.15
C ALA A 35 12.34 -14.49 34.94
N ARG A 36 11.89 -14.75 33.72
CA ARG A 36 10.46 -14.90 33.38
C ARG A 36 9.89 -16.28 33.70
N TYR A 37 10.73 -17.32 33.67
CA TYR A 37 10.34 -18.68 34.03
C TYR A 37 10.27 -18.80 35.56
N ARG A 38 9.14 -18.36 36.13
CA ARG A 38 8.74 -18.71 37.50
C ARG A 38 7.63 -19.77 37.42
N PRO A 39 7.84 -21.00 37.90
CA PRO A 39 6.78 -21.99 37.92
C PRO A 39 5.62 -21.52 38.81
N ALA A 40 4.38 -21.72 38.35
CA ALA A 40 3.17 -21.27 39.02
C ALA A 40 2.83 -22.08 40.29
N GLN A 41 3.47 -23.24 40.47
CA GLN A 41 3.45 -24.02 41.70
C GLN A 41 4.89 -24.27 42.15
N PRO A 42 5.21 -24.22 43.46
CA PRO A 42 6.46 -24.76 43.96
C PRO A 42 6.48 -26.26 43.66
N ASP A 43 7.31 -26.66 42.70
CA ASP A 43 7.50 -28.07 42.36
C ASP A 43 8.06 -28.82 43.58
N LEU A 44 7.54 -30.03 43.82
CA LEU A 44 8.14 -30.97 44.76
C LEU A 44 9.53 -31.36 44.24
N GLU A 45 10.57 -31.04 45.02
CA GLU A 45 11.96 -31.39 44.70
C GLU A 45 12.08 -32.89 44.37
N GLY A 46 12.46 -33.19 43.13
CA GLY A 46 12.83 -34.55 42.69
C GLY A 46 11.86 -35.29 41.76
N VAL A 47 10.68 -34.74 41.42
CA VAL A 47 9.69 -35.45 40.57
C VAL A 47 9.74 -35.02 39.09
N THR A 48 10.20 -33.81 38.79
CA THR A 48 10.29 -33.29 37.41
C THR A 48 11.72 -32.84 37.11
N LYS A 49 12.33 -33.41 36.05
CA LYS A 49 13.58 -32.87 35.49
C LYS A 49 13.31 -31.44 35.04
N GLN A 50 13.92 -30.46 35.70
CA GLN A 50 13.85 -29.07 35.23
C GLN A 50 14.32 -29.05 33.77
N PRO A 51 13.55 -28.42 32.86
CA PRO A 51 13.93 -28.34 31.47
C PRO A 51 15.26 -27.60 31.35
N ASP A 52 16.17 -28.14 30.55
CA ASP A 52 17.44 -27.47 30.26
C ASP A 52 17.16 -26.24 29.38
N ILE A 53 17.05 -25.09 30.04
CA ILE A 53 16.75 -23.80 29.40
C ILE A 53 17.82 -23.46 28.34
N ALA A 54 19.08 -23.84 28.55
CA ALA A 54 20.15 -23.54 27.60
C ALA A 54 19.99 -24.35 26.29
N VAL A 55 19.53 -25.61 26.40
CA VAL A 55 19.20 -26.45 25.24
C VAL A 55 17.97 -25.92 24.52
N VAL A 56 16.92 -25.51 25.25
CA VAL A 56 15.69 -24.95 24.65
C VAL A 56 15.99 -23.63 23.93
N VAL A 57 16.76 -22.73 24.55
CA VAL A 57 17.17 -21.47 23.93
C VAL A 57 18.03 -21.74 22.69
N GLY A 58 18.98 -22.67 22.77
CA GLY A 58 19.80 -23.07 21.62
C GLY A 58 18.98 -23.58 20.44
N LYS A 59 18.10 -24.55 20.67
CA LYS A 59 17.20 -25.08 19.64
C LYS A 59 16.25 -24.03 19.08
N THR A 60 15.75 -23.13 19.92
CA THR A 60 14.88 -22.03 19.48
C THR A 60 15.65 -21.04 18.60
N ALA A 61 16.88 -20.69 18.96
CA ALA A 61 17.73 -19.81 18.17
C ALA A 61 18.08 -20.44 16.81
N GLU A 62 18.39 -21.74 16.78
CA GLU A 62 18.63 -22.49 15.53
C GLU A 62 17.39 -22.51 14.63
N LEU A 63 16.21 -22.77 15.19
CA LEU A 63 14.95 -22.76 14.43
C LEU A 63 14.67 -21.37 13.84
N ILE A 64 14.85 -20.31 14.61
CA ILE A 64 14.69 -18.93 14.12
C ILE A 64 15.70 -18.65 13.01
N ALA A 65 16.97 -19.03 13.18
CA ALA A 65 18.00 -18.89 12.15
C ALA A 65 17.69 -19.67 10.87
N GLN A 66 17.05 -20.82 10.97
CA GLN A 66 16.66 -21.62 9.82
C GLN A 66 15.43 -21.08 9.10
N GLN A 67 14.53 -20.39 9.80
CA GLN A 67 13.24 -19.92 9.28
C GLN A 67 13.19 -18.42 8.98
N THR A 68 14.33 -17.73 9.05
CA THR A 68 14.40 -16.27 8.86
C THR A 68 15.47 -15.92 7.83
N ILE A 69 15.17 -14.92 7.00
CA ILE A 69 16.17 -14.21 6.18
C ILE A 69 16.36 -12.83 6.81
N ASP A 70 17.61 -12.43 6.98
CA ASP A 70 17.98 -11.15 7.59
C ASP A 70 17.58 -9.98 6.68
N ILE A 71 16.38 -9.45 6.90
CA ILE A 71 15.84 -8.31 6.14
C ILE A 71 15.69 -7.12 7.07
N PRO A 72 16.42 -6.01 6.81
CA PRO A 72 16.30 -4.82 7.60
C PRO A 72 14.93 -4.16 7.37
N ARG A 73 14.33 -3.67 8.45
CA ARG A 73 13.15 -2.82 8.34
C ARG A 73 13.57 -1.37 8.18
N ILE A 74 13.63 -0.92 6.93
CA ILE A 74 13.95 0.44 6.56
C ILE A 74 12.68 1.30 6.57
N LEU A 75 12.68 2.34 7.40
CA LEU A 75 11.66 3.40 7.39
C LEU A 75 12.25 4.63 6.71
N VAL A 76 11.55 5.15 5.72
CA VAL A 76 11.91 6.39 5.04
C VAL A 76 11.04 7.49 5.64
N VAL A 77 11.64 8.42 6.37
CA VAL A 77 10.93 9.55 6.99
C VAL A 77 11.41 10.87 6.36
N PRO A 78 10.52 11.79 5.98
CA PRO A 78 10.93 13.09 5.45
C PRO A 78 11.65 13.91 6.53
N LYS A 79 12.82 14.49 6.19
CA LYS A 79 13.50 15.46 7.04
C LYS A 79 12.90 16.85 6.81
N GLY A 80 11.90 17.21 7.60
CA GLY A 80 11.32 18.54 7.62
C GLY A 80 9.88 18.61 7.09
N GLU A 81 9.40 19.83 6.86
CA GLU A 81 8.05 20.09 6.35
C GLU A 81 7.97 19.73 4.86
N VAL A 82 7.06 18.81 4.53
CA VAL A 82 6.70 18.52 3.13
C VAL A 82 5.78 19.64 2.65
N ARG A 83 6.27 20.47 1.72
CA ARG A 83 5.44 21.47 1.04
C ARG A 83 4.91 20.88 -0.26
N SER A 84 3.59 20.89 -0.39
CA SER A 84 2.92 20.55 -1.64
C SER A 84 1.90 21.62 -1.96
N GLY A 85 1.61 21.80 -3.24
CA GLY A 85 0.57 22.72 -3.67
C GLY A 85 0.26 22.55 -5.14
N PHE A 86 -0.46 23.53 -5.68
CA PHE A 86 -0.88 23.54 -7.08
C PHE A 86 -0.28 24.73 -7.80
N LYS A 87 0.14 24.54 -9.06
CA LYS A 87 0.57 25.65 -9.90
C LYS A 87 -0.66 26.34 -10.51
N PRO A 88 -0.64 27.66 -10.73
CA PRO A 88 -1.67 28.33 -11.52
C PRO A 88 -1.75 27.77 -12.93
N PHE A 89 -2.97 27.52 -13.42
CA PHE A 89 -3.22 26.97 -14.75
C PHE A 89 -4.60 27.42 -15.27
N THR A 90 -4.86 27.16 -16.55
CA THR A 90 -6.15 27.45 -17.19
C THR A 90 -6.92 26.15 -17.38
N LEU A 91 -8.19 26.14 -16.96
CA LEU A 91 -9.07 24.98 -17.06
C LEU A 91 -9.46 24.68 -18.51
N ASP A 92 -9.47 23.41 -18.86
CA ASP A 92 -10.20 22.93 -20.04
C ASP A 92 -11.68 22.79 -19.69
N LEU A 93 -12.49 23.71 -20.21
CA LEU A 93 -13.93 23.80 -19.96
C LEU A 93 -14.77 23.24 -21.11
N GLY A 94 -14.14 22.67 -22.15
CA GLY A 94 -14.84 22.17 -23.34
C GLY A 94 -15.88 21.08 -23.06
N VAL A 95 -15.73 20.38 -21.92
CA VAL A 95 -16.63 19.29 -21.48
C VAL A 95 -17.83 19.81 -20.68
N LEU A 96 -17.75 21.02 -20.10
CA LEU A 96 -18.77 21.60 -19.24
C LEU A 96 -19.83 22.35 -20.07
N ASN A 97 -20.74 21.60 -20.69
CA ASN A 97 -21.88 22.17 -21.44
C ASN A 97 -23.20 21.70 -20.81
N TYR A 98 -23.63 22.36 -19.74
CA TYR A 98 -24.91 22.09 -19.11
C TYR A 98 -26.02 22.95 -19.72
N PRO A 99 -27.20 22.37 -20.02
CA PRO A 99 -28.37 23.15 -20.43
C PRO A 99 -28.96 23.92 -19.24
N ALA A 100 -29.74 24.97 -19.52
CA ALA A 100 -30.52 25.67 -18.51
C ALA A 100 -31.46 24.69 -17.79
N PRO A 101 -31.40 24.57 -16.45
CA PRO A 101 -32.28 23.68 -15.70
C PRO A 101 -33.73 24.12 -15.83
N SER A 102 -34.62 23.17 -16.13
CA SER A 102 -36.07 23.40 -16.11
C SER A 102 -36.54 23.59 -14.68
N ASP A 103 -37.32 24.64 -14.42
CA ASP A 103 -38.04 24.83 -13.15
C ASP A 103 -39.26 23.91 -13.03
N ASP A 104 -39.59 23.20 -14.12
CA ASP A 104 -40.74 22.33 -14.22
C ASP A 104 -40.33 20.85 -14.20
N LEU A 105 -40.88 20.08 -13.26
CA LEU A 105 -40.81 18.63 -13.23
C LEU A 105 -42.09 18.05 -13.86
N TRP A 106 -41.92 17.27 -14.94
CA TRP A 106 -43.02 16.70 -15.70
C TRP A 106 -43.29 15.27 -15.21
N ILE A 107 -44.47 15.04 -14.63
CA ILE A 107 -44.94 13.72 -14.20
C ILE A 107 -46.00 13.24 -15.20
N GLN A 108 -45.73 12.13 -15.88
CA GLN A 108 -46.68 11.48 -16.78
C GLN A 108 -47.27 10.23 -16.12
N HIS A 109 -48.56 10.27 -15.80
CA HIS A 109 -49.28 9.12 -15.27
C HIS A 109 -49.59 8.12 -16.39
N LEU A 110 -48.78 7.08 -16.54
CA LEU A 110 -48.91 6.06 -17.61
C LEU A 110 -50.28 5.37 -17.66
N ARG A 111 -50.99 5.27 -16.52
CA ARG A 111 -52.31 4.65 -16.43
C ARG A 111 -53.44 5.54 -16.97
N THR A 112 -53.33 6.86 -16.79
CA THR A 112 -54.41 7.82 -17.10
C THR A 112 -54.04 8.77 -18.25
N ASN A 113 -52.79 8.71 -18.72
CA ASN A 113 -52.21 9.62 -19.69
C ASN A 113 -52.32 11.11 -19.30
N GLN A 114 -52.46 11.38 -18.00
CA GLN A 114 -52.46 12.74 -17.47
C GLN A 114 -51.02 13.23 -17.28
N LEU A 115 -50.81 14.48 -17.67
CA LEU A 115 -49.56 15.20 -17.49
C LEU A 115 -49.74 16.17 -16.31
N GLU A 116 -48.90 16.03 -15.29
CA GLU A 116 -48.80 16.94 -14.16
C GLU A 116 -47.46 17.67 -14.24
N VAL A 117 -47.47 18.98 -14.10
CA VAL A 117 -46.26 19.81 -14.08
C VAL A 117 -46.11 20.38 -12.69
N LEU A 118 -45.05 19.97 -11.98
CA LEU A 118 -44.70 20.49 -10.66
C LEU A 118 -43.61 21.54 -10.81
N GLY A 119 -43.87 22.77 -10.38
CA GLY A 119 -42.84 23.79 -10.26
C GLY A 119 -41.91 23.48 -9.08
N VAL A 120 -40.61 23.37 -9.32
CA VAL A 120 -39.59 23.20 -8.28
C VAL A 120 -39.38 24.55 -7.60
N GLY A 121 -39.81 24.68 -6.35
CA GLY A 121 -39.61 25.91 -5.57
C GLY A 121 -38.13 26.23 -5.35
N ASN A 122 -37.84 27.50 -5.05
CA ASN A 122 -36.50 28.04 -4.72
C ASN A 122 -35.94 27.45 -3.40
N GLY A 123 -35.69 26.14 -3.37
CA GLY A 123 -35.10 25.43 -2.24
C GLY A 123 -33.60 25.31 -2.41
N GLY A 124 -32.84 25.98 -1.54
CA GLY A 124 -31.38 25.85 -1.45
C GLY A 124 -30.78 27.09 -0.78
N ILE A 125 -29.67 26.91 -0.07
CA ILE A 125 -28.87 28.05 0.43
C ILE A 125 -28.31 28.76 -0.80
N ALA A 126 -28.62 30.06 -0.90
CA ALA A 126 -28.07 30.91 -1.94
C ALA A 126 -26.71 31.41 -1.46
N GLU A 127 -25.64 31.01 -2.13
CA GLU A 127 -24.31 31.54 -1.83
C GLU A 127 -24.21 32.99 -2.30
N HIS A 128 -23.46 33.80 -1.55
CA HIS A 128 -23.29 35.21 -1.88
C HIS A 128 -22.50 35.39 -3.19
N ARG A 129 -21.45 34.58 -3.40
CA ARG A 129 -20.69 34.55 -4.66
C ARG A 129 -20.97 33.26 -5.42
N MET A 130 -20.93 33.32 -6.75
CA MET A 130 -21.17 32.14 -7.58
C MET A 130 -20.03 31.13 -7.47
N GLU A 131 -18.81 31.64 -7.26
CA GLU A 131 -17.60 30.88 -7.07
C GLU A 131 -17.68 29.99 -5.81
N ASP A 132 -18.38 30.44 -4.77
CA ASP A 132 -18.48 29.73 -3.49
C ASP A 132 -19.17 28.36 -3.65
N TYR A 133 -20.09 28.21 -4.61
CA TYR A 133 -20.71 26.91 -4.92
C TYR A 133 -19.68 25.84 -5.31
N ILE A 134 -18.61 26.24 -5.98
CA ILE A 134 -17.53 25.35 -6.42
C ILE A 134 -16.49 25.23 -5.32
N VAL A 135 -16.07 26.36 -4.73
CA VAL A 135 -15.00 26.41 -3.72
C VAL A 135 -15.37 25.56 -2.50
N VAL A 136 -16.61 25.61 -2.01
CA VAL A 136 -17.06 24.76 -0.88
C VAL A 136 -16.86 23.28 -1.19
N CYS A 137 -17.19 22.84 -2.41
CA CYS A 137 -17.01 21.45 -2.82
C CYS A 137 -15.53 21.09 -3.08
N LEU A 138 -14.67 22.07 -3.42
CA LEU A 138 -13.23 21.85 -3.60
C LEU A 138 -12.49 21.72 -2.27
N VAL A 139 -12.95 22.42 -1.22
CA VAL A 139 -12.38 22.33 0.13
C VAL A 139 -12.71 20.99 0.81
N ASP A 140 -13.75 20.30 0.36
CA ASP A 140 -14.07 18.95 0.84
C ASP A 140 -13.02 17.88 0.44
N PHE A 141 -12.07 18.19 -0.44
CA PHE A 141 -11.00 17.27 -0.81
C PHE A 141 -9.82 17.35 0.16
N ASP A 142 -9.38 16.21 0.69
CA ASP A 142 -8.33 16.10 1.72
C ASP A 142 -6.97 16.72 1.32
N ASP A 143 -6.72 16.90 0.03
CA ASP A 143 -5.47 17.42 -0.53
C ASP A 143 -5.55 18.89 -0.96
N VAL A 144 -6.65 19.58 -0.62
CA VAL A 144 -6.85 21.01 -0.90
C VAL A 144 -6.84 21.81 0.41
N ALA A 145 -5.77 22.57 0.62
CA ALA A 145 -5.67 23.51 1.74
C ALA A 145 -6.26 24.88 1.33
N TYR A 146 -7.44 25.22 1.87
CA TYR A 146 -8.10 26.50 1.56
C TYR A 146 -7.22 27.70 1.94
N ASP A 147 -6.64 27.70 3.13
CA ASP A 147 -5.85 28.81 3.66
C ASP A 147 -4.62 29.12 2.80
N ASP A 148 -4.00 28.10 2.20
CA ASP A 148 -2.80 28.24 1.38
C ASP A 148 -3.10 28.54 -0.10
N HIS A 149 -4.32 28.22 -0.57
CA HIS A 149 -4.65 28.20 -2.00
C HIS A 149 -5.92 28.96 -2.38
N ALA A 150 -6.48 29.78 -1.48
CA ALA A 150 -7.71 30.53 -1.73
C ALA A 150 -7.70 31.29 -3.07
N ASP A 151 -6.62 32.03 -3.37
CA ASP A 151 -6.51 32.80 -4.61
C ASP A 151 -6.61 31.92 -5.87
N LEU A 152 -5.99 30.74 -5.85
CA LEU A 152 -6.06 29.78 -6.95
C LEU A 152 -7.46 29.17 -7.07
N LEU A 153 -8.07 28.77 -5.95
CA LEU A 153 -9.41 28.18 -5.94
C LEU A 153 -10.45 29.16 -6.50
N TYR A 154 -10.36 30.43 -6.12
CA TYR A 154 -11.25 31.48 -6.64
C TYR A 154 -10.96 31.82 -8.10
N ASP A 155 -9.70 31.79 -8.56
CA ASP A 155 -9.41 31.96 -9.99
C ASP A 155 -10.02 30.82 -10.84
N LEU A 156 -9.82 29.57 -10.42
CA LEU A 156 -10.37 28.39 -11.10
C LEU A 156 -11.91 28.41 -11.09
N ALA A 157 -12.53 28.68 -9.95
CA ALA A 157 -13.99 28.82 -9.86
C ALA A 157 -14.50 29.98 -10.75
N GLY A 158 -13.78 31.11 -10.79
CA GLY A 158 -14.11 32.24 -11.66
C GLY A 158 -13.97 31.93 -13.15
N GLN A 159 -13.04 31.06 -13.55
CA GLN A 159 -12.97 30.55 -14.94
C GLN A 159 -14.23 29.77 -15.31
N VAL A 160 -14.72 28.89 -14.42
CA VAL A 160 -15.97 28.12 -14.63
C VAL A 160 -17.19 29.03 -14.71
N VAL A 161 -17.32 30.00 -13.79
CA VAL A 161 -18.44 30.95 -13.78
C VAL A 161 -18.47 31.78 -15.07
N ARG A 162 -17.32 32.28 -15.52
CA ARG A 162 -17.21 33.04 -16.78
C ARG A 162 -17.61 32.21 -18.00
N HIS A 163 -17.30 30.92 -18.01
CA HIS A 163 -17.70 30.02 -19.08
C HIS A 163 -19.22 29.86 -19.15
N PHE A 164 -19.89 29.62 -18.02
CA PHE A 164 -21.36 29.51 -17.99
C PHE A 164 -22.06 30.82 -18.35
N LEU A 165 -21.58 31.96 -17.83
CA LEU A 165 -22.10 33.28 -18.19
C LEU A 165 -21.88 33.63 -19.68
N GLY A 166 -20.96 32.95 -20.36
CA GLY A 166 -20.75 33.11 -21.80
C GLY A 166 -21.92 32.62 -22.64
N TYR A 167 -22.75 31.69 -22.12
CA TYR A 167 -23.84 31.09 -22.89
C TYR A 167 -25.18 30.92 -22.13
N LEU A 168 -25.22 31.19 -20.82
CA LEU A 168 -26.43 31.17 -19.99
C LEU A 168 -26.68 32.53 -19.32
N PRO A 169 -27.95 32.89 -19.05
CA PRO A 169 -28.30 33.99 -18.15
C PRO A 169 -27.75 33.79 -16.74
N GLU A 170 -27.68 34.88 -15.96
CA GLU A 170 -27.16 34.84 -14.59
C GLU A 170 -27.94 33.89 -13.67
N ASP A 171 -29.27 33.96 -13.72
CA ASP A 171 -30.15 33.13 -12.89
C ASP A 171 -30.01 31.64 -13.21
N ASP A 172 -29.93 31.28 -14.49
CA ASP A 172 -29.75 29.89 -14.92
C ASP A 172 -28.35 29.38 -14.60
N THR A 173 -27.33 30.24 -14.69
CA THR A 173 -25.96 29.91 -14.27
C THR A 173 -25.92 29.52 -12.79
N ARG A 174 -26.58 30.29 -11.92
CA ARG A 174 -26.68 29.95 -10.49
C ARG A 174 -27.37 28.60 -10.26
N LYS A 175 -28.41 28.29 -11.03
CA LYS A 175 -29.10 26.99 -10.94
C LYS A 175 -28.20 25.83 -11.38
N VAL A 176 -27.47 25.98 -12.49
CA VAL A 176 -26.50 24.97 -12.97
C VAL A 176 -25.42 24.73 -11.93
N LEU A 177 -24.81 25.80 -11.41
CA LEU A 177 -23.76 25.71 -10.40
C LEU A 177 -24.27 25.00 -9.15
N ARG A 178 -25.47 25.34 -8.66
CA ARG A 178 -26.06 24.69 -7.49
C ARG A 178 -26.38 23.20 -7.73
N LEU A 179 -26.89 22.86 -8.91
CA LEU A 179 -27.30 21.48 -9.23
C LEU A 179 -26.09 20.56 -9.46
N HIS A 180 -25.08 21.05 -10.17
CA HIS A 180 -23.92 20.27 -10.61
C HIS A 180 -22.63 20.59 -9.83
N GLN A 181 -22.69 21.31 -8.70
CA GLN A 181 -21.54 21.73 -7.91
C GLN A 181 -20.50 20.62 -7.66
N ARG A 182 -20.96 19.40 -7.34
CA ARG A 182 -20.09 18.25 -7.08
C ARG A 182 -19.39 17.72 -8.34
N GLU A 183 -20.09 17.70 -9.47
CA GLU A 183 -19.54 17.21 -10.74
C GLU A 183 -18.52 18.21 -11.28
N ILE A 184 -18.85 19.50 -11.21
CA ILE A 184 -17.97 20.60 -11.58
C ILE A 184 -16.71 20.58 -10.72
N ALA A 185 -16.84 20.50 -9.39
CA ALA A 185 -15.70 20.45 -8.48
C ALA A 185 -14.80 19.24 -8.73
N ARG A 186 -15.38 18.05 -9.01
CA ARG A 186 -14.59 16.86 -9.37
C ARG A 186 -13.78 17.06 -10.66
N LEU A 187 -14.35 17.70 -11.67
CA LEU A 187 -13.65 17.97 -12.93
C LEU A 187 -12.51 18.97 -12.73
N VAL A 188 -12.77 20.04 -11.98
CA VAL A 188 -11.74 21.03 -11.61
C VAL A 188 -10.63 20.38 -10.80
N HIS A 189 -10.97 19.58 -9.78
CA HIS A 189 -10.01 18.85 -8.95
C HIS A 189 -9.15 17.88 -9.77
N ALA A 190 -9.75 17.15 -10.72
CA ALA A 190 -9.02 16.25 -11.61
C ALA A 190 -7.93 17.00 -12.41
N GLN A 191 -8.22 18.20 -12.91
CA GLN A 191 -7.23 19.02 -13.62
C GLN A 191 -6.22 19.68 -12.67
N MET A 192 -6.62 20.02 -11.44
CA MET A 192 -5.68 20.49 -10.41
C MET A 192 -4.61 19.45 -10.11
N GLN A 193 -4.98 18.16 -10.04
CA GLN A 193 -4.03 17.07 -9.80
C GLN A 193 -2.90 16.99 -10.82
N GLU A 194 -3.18 17.30 -12.09
CA GLU A 194 -2.15 17.32 -13.15
C GLU A 194 -1.12 18.44 -12.94
N HIS A 195 -1.48 19.48 -12.20
CA HIS A 195 -0.65 20.66 -11.93
C HIS A 195 -0.10 20.69 -10.50
N ARG A 196 -0.21 19.58 -9.76
CA ARG A 196 0.32 19.43 -8.41
C ARG A 196 1.84 19.40 -8.40
N TRP A 197 2.44 20.09 -7.44
CA TRP A 197 3.87 20.04 -7.15
C TRP A 197 4.11 19.64 -5.70
N GLU A 198 5.28 19.06 -5.45
CA GLU A 198 5.76 18.67 -4.14
C GLU A 198 7.25 19.01 -4.07
N GLU A 199 7.68 19.73 -3.03
CA GLU A 199 9.09 20.00 -2.78
C GLU A 199 9.78 18.69 -2.36
N ALA A 200 10.91 18.39 -3.01
CA ALA A 200 11.67 17.18 -2.72
C ALA A 200 12.35 17.32 -1.36
N VAL A 201 11.73 16.77 -0.31
CA VAL A 201 12.33 16.73 1.02
C VAL A 201 13.46 15.68 1.04
N GLU A 202 14.57 15.99 1.70
CA GLU A 202 15.59 14.98 2.00
C GLU A 202 14.98 13.92 2.90
N HIS A 203 15.04 12.64 2.52
CA HIS A 203 14.46 11.59 3.34
C HIS A 203 15.56 10.94 4.20
N GLU A 204 15.31 10.78 5.50
CA GLU A 204 16.14 9.97 6.37
C GLU A 204 15.76 8.49 6.24
N VAL A 205 16.77 7.65 6.09
CA VAL A 205 16.64 6.20 6.10
C VAL A 205 16.93 5.72 7.52
N ILE A 206 15.89 5.31 8.25
CA ILE A 206 16.01 4.76 9.60
C ILE A 206 15.86 3.24 9.52
N VAL A 207 16.94 2.50 9.79
CA VAL A 207 16.86 1.04 9.97
C VAL A 207 16.34 0.75 11.37
N SER A 208 15.04 0.48 11.46
CA SER A 208 14.32 0.29 12.74
C SER A 208 14.49 -1.11 13.34
N ARG A 209 14.75 -2.13 12.51
CA ARG A 209 15.00 -3.53 12.93
C ARG A 209 16.05 -4.16 12.03
N GLY A 210 17.00 -4.88 12.61
CA GLY A 210 18.01 -5.65 11.87
C GLY A 210 17.45 -6.96 11.31
N VAL A 211 16.41 -7.49 11.94
CA VAL A 211 15.72 -8.73 11.57
C VAL A 211 14.22 -8.48 11.64
N THR A 212 13.48 -8.93 10.61
CA THR A 212 12.03 -8.80 10.57
C THR A 212 11.40 -10.19 10.48
N GLU A 213 10.55 -10.52 11.45
CA GLU A 213 9.70 -11.71 11.38
C GLU A 213 8.87 -11.69 10.08
N LEU A 214 8.81 -12.83 9.40
CA LEU A 214 7.96 -12.98 8.23
C LEU A 214 6.50 -12.90 8.64
N LYS A 215 5.72 -12.01 8.01
CA LYS A 215 4.28 -11.98 8.25
C LYS A 215 3.67 -13.35 7.92
N PRO A 216 2.71 -13.85 8.72
CA PRO A 216 2.03 -15.10 8.40
C PRO A 216 1.37 -14.98 7.03
N SER A 217 1.66 -15.94 6.15
CA SER A 217 1.00 -16.00 4.86
C SER A 217 -0.46 -16.35 5.06
N ALA A 218 -1.37 -15.55 4.52
CA ALA A 218 -2.82 -15.72 4.66
C ALA A 218 -3.35 -16.95 3.89
N TYR A 219 -2.49 -17.67 3.17
CA TYR A 219 -2.87 -18.90 2.47
C TYR A 219 -2.94 -20.06 3.47
N THR A 220 -4.04 -20.13 4.21
CA THR A 220 -4.46 -21.41 4.78
C THR A 220 -4.87 -22.31 3.62
N ALA A 221 -4.20 -23.44 3.47
CA ALA A 221 -4.71 -24.52 2.65
C ALA A 221 -6.08 -24.92 3.23
N SER A 222 -7.15 -24.37 2.67
CA SER A 222 -8.48 -24.93 2.87
C SER A 222 -8.38 -26.41 2.52
N ALA A 223 -8.88 -27.30 3.38
CA ALA A 223 -8.85 -28.74 3.16
C ALA A 223 -9.49 -29.18 1.82
N MET A 224 -10.17 -28.28 1.11
CA MET A 224 -10.81 -28.50 -0.18
C MET A 224 -9.99 -28.06 -1.41
N GLU A 225 -8.91 -27.27 -1.26
CA GLU A 225 -8.05 -26.88 -2.40
C GLU A 225 -6.91 -27.90 -2.59
N PRO A 226 -6.84 -28.61 -3.74
CA PRO A 226 -5.73 -29.53 -4.00
C PRO A 226 -4.43 -28.75 -4.14
N VAL A 227 -3.45 -29.07 -3.29
CA VAL A 227 -2.10 -28.53 -3.38
C VAL A 227 -1.36 -29.24 -4.52
N LEU A 228 -0.96 -28.47 -5.53
CA LEU A 228 -0.17 -28.97 -6.66
C LEU A 228 1.33 -28.95 -6.33
N ASP A 229 2.09 -29.89 -6.89
CA ASP A 229 3.55 -29.81 -6.85
C ASP A 229 4.02 -28.62 -7.70
N TYR A 230 4.84 -27.75 -7.11
CA TYR A 230 5.38 -26.55 -7.76
C TYR A 230 6.15 -26.83 -9.07
N ARG A 231 6.70 -28.05 -9.25
CA ARG A 231 7.40 -28.47 -10.45
C ARG A 231 6.45 -28.71 -11.62
N LEU A 232 5.21 -29.08 -11.34
CA LEU A 232 4.21 -29.40 -12.37
C LEU A 232 3.56 -28.11 -12.88
N SER A 233 3.61 -27.91 -14.19
CA SER A 233 2.86 -26.85 -14.83
C SER A 233 1.37 -27.21 -14.82
N PRO A 234 0.48 -26.34 -14.31
CA PRO A 234 -0.96 -26.58 -14.42
C PRO A 234 -1.44 -26.50 -15.87
N ALA A 235 -2.60 -27.10 -16.14
CA ALA A 235 -3.21 -27.14 -17.46
C ALA A 235 -3.66 -25.74 -17.95
N ASP A 236 -4.30 -24.96 -17.06
CA ASP A 236 -4.74 -23.61 -17.37
C ASP A 236 -3.73 -22.57 -16.87
N LYS A 237 -2.90 -22.06 -17.78
CA LYS A 237 -1.90 -21.03 -17.46
C LYS A 237 -2.47 -19.62 -17.40
N SER A 238 -3.68 -19.41 -17.93
CA SER A 238 -4.31 -18.09 -18.00
C SER A 238 -4.87 -17.65 -16.65
N ASN A 239 -5.22 -18.60 -15.79
CA ASN A 239 -5.73 -18.35 -14.45
C ASN A 239 -4.83 -19.02 -13.40
N MET A 240 -3.57 -18.59 -13.32
CA MET A 240 -2.58 -19.16 -12.41
C MET A 240 -2.92 -18.91 -10.94
N ALA A 241 -3.54 -17.77 -10.63
CA ALA A 241 -3.84 -17.33 -9.27
C ALA A 241 -4.79 -18.25 -8.49
N LYS A 242 -5.53 -19.13 -9.16
CA LYS A 242 -6.42 -20.11 -8.52
C LYS A 242 -5.66 -21.31 -7.92
N TYR A 243 -4.46 -21.60 -8.42
CA TYR A 243 -3.71 -22.79 -8.02
C TYR A 243 -2.87 -22.52 -6.77
N LEU A 244 -2.94 -23.46 -5.82
CA LEU A 244 -2.09 -23.49 -4.64
C LEU A 244 -0.97 -24.52 -4.87
N PHE A 245 0.27 -24.07 -4.76
CA PHE A 245 1.45 -24.93 -4.93
C PHE A 245 2.11 -25.20 -3.59
N GLY A 246 2.67 -26.38 -3.42
CA GLY A 246 3.41 -26.80 -2.24
C GLY A 246 4.52 -27.80 -2.57
N GLY A 247 5.07 -28.42 -1.54
CA GLY A 247 6.22 -29.34 -1.67
C GLY A 247 7.58 -28.64 -1.67
N PHE A 248 7.63 -27.38 -1.22
CA PHE A 248 8.86 -26.62 -1.05
C PHE A 248 9.65 -27.10 0.16
N GLN A 249 10.98 -27.13 0.04
CA GLN A 249 11.93 -27.42 1.12
C GLN A 249 12.68 -26.17 1.56
N ARG A 250 12.94 -25.23 0.63
CA ARG A 250 13.69 -23.99 0.88
C ARG A 250 12.81 -22.76 0.96
N CYS A 251 11.55 -22.84 0.52
CA CYS A 251 10.59 -21.77 0.75
C CYS A 251 10.26 -21.66 2.25
N LEU A 252 10.27 -20.44 2.79
CA LEU A 252 9.90 -20.18 4.18
C LEU A 252 8.39 -20.28 4.44
N TYR A 253 7.59 -20.45 3.39
CA TYR A 253 6.16 -20.74 3.49
C TYR A 253 5.86 -22.12 2.90
N PRO A 254 5.00 -22.91 3.55
CA PRO A 254 4.71 -24.28 3.11
C PRO A 254 3.95 -24.34 1.79
N VAL A 255 3.17 -23.30 1.48
CA VAL A 255 2.35 -23.19 0.27
C VAL A 255 2.40 -21.78 -0.32
N GLN A 256 2.24 -21.68 -1.64
CA GLN A 256 2.27 -20.42 -2.39
C GLN A 256 1.28 -20.40 -3.55
N LYS A 257 0.78 -19.21 -3.89
CA LYS A 257 0.06 -18.93 -5.14
C LYS A 257 0.95 -18.10 -6.07
N PHE A 258 0.77 -18.25 -7.38
CA PHE A 258 1.49 -17.48 -8.40
C PHE A 258 0.52 -16.74 -9.31
N GLN A 259 0.90 -15.55 -9.79
CA GLN A 259 0.10 -14.80 -10.75
C GLN A 259 0.42 -15.20 -12.20
N SER A 260 1.57 -15.84 -12.42
CA SER A 260 2.03 -16.27 -13.74
C SER A 260 2.85 -17.57 -13.72
N ASP A 261 2.93 -18.26 -14.87
CA ASP A 261 3.82 -19.45 -15.01
C ASP A 261 5.31 -19.05 -14.95
N ALA A 262 5.64 -17.80 -15.29
CA ALA A 262 6.99 -17.26 -15.15
C ALA A 262 7.41 -17.19 -13.67
N GLU A 263 6.54 -16.71 -12.79
CA GLU A 263 6.76 -16.75 -11.34
C GLU A 263 6.92 -18.18 -10.82
N ARG A 264 6.06 -19.12 -11.25
CA ARG A 264 6.19 -20.53 -10.85
C ARG A 264 7.54 -21.12 -11.27
N LYS A 265 7.98 -20.85 -12.50
CA LYS A 265 9.31 -21.26 -12.99
C LYS A 265 10.44 -20.62 -12.19
N MET A 266 10.30 -19.35 -11.81
CA MET A 266 11.24 -18.68 -10.91
C MET A 266 11.31 -19.42 -9.57
N ALA A 267 10.18 -19.76 -8.97
CA ALA A 267 10.15 -20.56 -7.73
C ALA A 267 10.88 -21.91 -7.87
N VAL A 268 10.73 -22.59 -9.02
CA VAL A 268 11.50 -23.83 -9.30
C VAL A 268 13.02 -23.59 -9.30
N ILE A 269 13.47 -22.47 -9.85
CA ILE A 269 14.89 -22.09 -9.86
C ILE A 269 15.37 -21.76 -8.45
N LEU A 270 14.62 -20.93 -7.71
CA LEU A 270 14.98 -20.54 -6.34
C LEU A 270 15.05 -21.74 -5.41
N GLU A 271 14.12 -22.68 -5.54
CA GLU A 271 14.12 -23.91 -4.76
C GLU A 271 15.36 -24.79 -5.01
N ARG A 272 16.01 -24.65 -6.18
CA ARG A 272 17.26 -25.34 -6.53
C ARG A 272 18.51 -24.58 -6.12
N GLU A 273 18.51 -23.25 -6.27
CA GLU A 273 19.73 -22.42 -6.21
C GLU A 273 19.85 -21.57 -4.93
N SER A 274 18.76 -21.26 -4.24
CA SER A 274 18.79 -20.44 -3.02
C SER A 274 18.98 -21.30 -1.77
N LEU A 275 19.51 -20.74 -0.68
CA LEU A 275 19.46 -21.37 0.64
C LEU A 275 18.04 -21.33 1.19
N ARG A 276 17.41 -20.16 1.07
CA ARG A 276 16.05 -19.87 1.52
C ARG A 276 15.42 -18.86 0.58
N TRP A 277 14.11 -18.92 0.42
CA TRP A 277 13.38 -17.89 -0.32
C TRP A 277 11.95 -17.75 0.16
N PHE A 278 11.31 -16.64 -0.17
CA PHE A 278 9.89 -16.44 0.08
C PHE A 278 9.31 -15.38 -0.84
N ARG A 279 7.98 -15.36 -0.90
CA ARG A 279 7.22 -14.23 -1.46
C ARG A 279 6.82 -13.28 -0.33
N PRO A 280 7.30 -12.03 -0.33
CA PRO A 280 6.93 -11.04 0.66
C PRO A 280 5.43 -10.81 0.71
N ALA A 281 4.91 -10.53 1.91
CA ALA A 281 3.53 -10.07 2.09
C ALA A 281 3.47 -8.53 2.03
N LYS A 282 2.26 -8.00 1.81
CA LYS A 282 2.02 -6.55 1.85
C LYS A 282 2.43 -5.95 3.22
N GLY A 283 3.10 -4.81 3.20
CA GLY A 283 3.66 -4.13 4.36
C GLY A 283 4.89 -4.79 4.96
N GLN A 284 5.53 -5.77 4.30
CA GLN A 284 6.78 -6.38 4.79
C GLN A 284 7.96 -5.42 4.62
N PHE A 285 8.07 -4.81 3.43
CA PHE A 285 9.17 -3.91 3.07
C PHE A 285 8.80 -2.43 3.22
N GLN A 286 7.51 -2.09 3.11
CA GLN A 286 7.02 -0.70 3.18
C GLN A 286 7.76 0.23 2.19
N ILE A 287 8.06 -0.30 0.99
CA ILE A 287 8.64 0.48 -0.11
C ILE A 287 7.48 1.12 -0.87
N PHE A 288 7.56 2.40 -1.17
CA PHE A 288 6.54 3.13 -1.92
C PHE A 288 7.15 3.74 -3.17
N TYR A 289 6.41 3.75 -4.27
CA TYR A 289 6.80 4.42 -5.52
C TYR A 289 5.73 5.39 -5.96
N LYS A 290 6.13 6.47 -6.63
CA LYS A 290 5.20 7.46 -7.16
C LYS A 290 4.60 6.96 -8.46
N TRP A 291 3.26 6.94 -8.54
CA TRP A 291 2.53 6.59 -9.75
C TRP A 291 1.33 7.53 -9.90
N GLY A 292 1.44 8.52 -10.80
CA GLY A 292 0.46 9.61 -10.88
C GLY A 292 0.45 10.43 -9.58
N THR A 293 -0.75 10.59 -9.01
CA THR A 293 -1.00 11.24 -7.71
C THR A 293 -0.81 10.30 -6.51
N ASP A 294 -0.71 9.00 -6.77
CA ASP A 294 -0.68 7.98 -5.73
C ASP A 294 0.75 7.58 -5.37
N GLN A 295 0.89 7.06 -4.15
CA GLN A 295 2.11 6.41 -3.66
C GLN A 295 1.83 4.97 -3.26
N PRO A 296 1.52 4.07 -4.22
CA PRO A 296 1.30 2.67 -3.95
C PRO A 296 2.52 1.99 -3.33
N GLU A 297 2.25 0.98 -2.48
CA GLU A 297 3.30 0.11 -1.96
C GLU A 297 3.85 -0.79 -3.06
N TYR A 298 5.18 -0.78 -3.25
CA TYR A 298 5.90 -1.79 -4.02
C TYR A 298 6.12 -3.04 -3.16
N GLN A 299 5.55 -4.15 -3.61
CA GLN A 299 5.75 -5.47 -3.04
C GLN A 299 6.56 -6.31 -4.04
N PRO A 300 7.83 -6.63 -3.74
CA PRO A 300 8.63 -7.49 -4.62
C PRO A 300 8.04 -8.90 -4.66
N ASP A 301 8.13 -9.55 -5.83
CA ASP A 301 7.60 -10.90 -6.01
C ASP A 301 8.35 -11.96 -5.19
N PHE A 302 9.68 -11.89 -5.15
CA PHE A 302 10.54 -12.87 -4.48
C PHE A 302 11.69 -12.20 -3.72
N VAL A 303 12.06 -12.84 -2.62
CA VAL A 303 13.32 -12.59 -1.92
C VAL A 303 14.01 -13.92 -1.71
N ALA A 304 15.29 -14.01 -2.03
CA ALA A 304 16.07 -15.24 -1.91
C ALA A 304 17.44 -14.97 -1.28
N GLU A 305 17.78 -15.77 -0.29
CA GLU A 305 19.10 -15.80 0.34
C GLU A 305 19.96 -16.85 -0.35
N THR A 306 21.19 -16.49 -0.69
CA THR A 306 22.23 -17.39 -1.20
C THR A 306 23.42 -17.41 -0.23
N ALA A 307 24.47 -18.16 -0.55
CA ALA A 307 25.68 -18.15 0.26
C ALA A 307 26.35 -16.76 0.35
N ASP A 308 26.21 -15.95 -0.70
CA ASP A 308 26.95 -14.69 -0.83
C ASP A 308 26.10 -13.45 -0.55
N SER A 309 24.79 -13.51 -0.83
CA SER A 309 23.91 -12.32 -0.82
C SER A 309 22.43 -12.66 -0.73
N ILE A 310 21.63 -11.66 -0.34
CA ILE A 310 20.17 -11.68 -0.39
C ILE A 310 19.71 -10.90 -1.62
N TYR A 311 18.89 -11.52 -2.46
CA TYR A 311 18.37 -10.95 -3.70
C TYR A 311 16.89 -10.60 -3.55
N MET A 312 16.53 -9.38 -3.95
CA MET A 312 15.16 -8.97 -4.22
C MET A 312 14.89 -9.10 -5.72
N MET A 313 13.82 -9.78 -6.11
CA MET A 313 13.55 -10.13 -7.51
C MET A 313 12.10 -9.86 -7.92
N GLU A 314 11.94 -9.29 -9.11
CA GLU A 314 10.67 -9.00 -9.78
C GLU A 314 10.75 -9.50 -11.23
N PRO A 315 10.32 -10.73 -11.53
CA PRO A 315 10.29 -11.22 -12.89
C PRO A 315 9.27 -10.43 -13.72
N LYS A 316 9.69 -9.92 -14.89
CA LYS A 316 8.81 -9.26 -15.86
C LYS A 316 9.02 -9.78 -17.27
N ALA A 317 7.96 -9.69 -18.06
CA ALA A 317 8.01 -10.03 -19.48
C ALA A 317 8.86 -9.00 -20.23
N ALA A 318 9.63 -9.47 -21.23
CA ALA A 318 10.56 -8.61 -21.97
C ALA A 318 9.87 -7.40 -22.65
N ASN A 319 8.62 -7.57 -23.07
CA ASN A 319 7.80 -6.50 -23.66
C ASN A 319 7.27 -5.46 -22.65
N GLN A 320 7.43 -5.68 -21.34
CA GLN A 320 7.00 -4.76 -20.29
C GLN A 320 8.15 -3.92 -19.73
N MET A 321 9.39 -4.15 -20.17
CA MET A 321 10.58 -3.51 -19.62
C MET A 321 10.65 -1.99 -19.86
N THR A 322 9.86 -1.47 -20.80
CA THR A 322 9.74 -0.03 -21.10
C THR A 322 8.49 0.60 -20.48
N ASN A 323 7.70 -0.15 -19.72
CA ASN A 323 6.50 0.37 -19.07
C ASN A 323 6.89 1.30 -17.91
N GLY A 324 6.29 2.49 -17.85
CA GLY A 324 6.61 3.51 -16.85
C GLY A 324 6.42 3.05 -15.40
N GLU A 325 5.38 2.26 -15.11
CA GLU A 325 5.10 1.74 -13.77
C GLU A 325 6.18 0.71 -13.35
N VAL A 326 6.59 -0.14 -14.29
CA VAL A 326 7.66 -1.12 -14.08
C VAL A 326 8.99 -0.43 -13.79
N LEU A 327 9.29 0.65 -14.52
CA LEU A 327 10.50 1.45 -14.29
C LEU A 327 10.46 2.16 -12.93
N ALA A 328 9.33 2.76 -12.55
CA ALA A 328 9.17 3.41 -11.25
C ALA A 328 9.37 2.42 -10.08
N LYS A 329 8.81 1.22 -10.17
CA LYS A 329 9.03 0.12 -9.20
C LYS A 329 10.50 -0.29 -9.12
N ARG A 330 11.16 -0.47 -10.27
CA ARG A 330 12.59 -0.80 -10.33
C ARG A 330 13.44 0.24 -9.62
N ASP A 331 13.18 1.52 -9.86
CA ASP A 331 14.03 2.60 -9.34
C ASP A 331 14.01 2.67 -7.81
N VAL A 332 12.83 2.51 -7.20
CA VAL A 332 12.71 2.45 -5.73
C VAL A 332 13.33 1.18 -5.16
N ALA A 333 13.19 0.03 -5.85
CA ALA A 333 13.78 -1.24 -5.42
C ALA A 333 15.32 -1.18 -5.41
N VAL A 334 15.92 -0.60 -6.46
CA VAL A 334 17.39 -0.41 -6.55
C VAL A 334 17.88 0.54 -5.45
N LYS A 335 17.15 1.62 -5.17
CA LYS A 335 17.50 2.56 -4.10
C LYS A 335 17.45 1.87 -2.73
N TRP A 336 16.43 1.04 -2.50
CA TRP A 336 16.27 0.28 -1.26
C TRP A 336 17.40 -0.73 -1.08
N CYS A 337 17.75 -1.52 -2.10
CA CYS A 337 18.80 -2.55 -2.03
C CYS A 337 20.23 -1.97 -1.84
N ARG A 338 20.42 -0.67 -2.04
CA ARG A 338 21.71 0.02 -1.80
C ARG A 338 21.89 0.46 -0.35
N GLN A 339 20.81 0.52 0.42
CA GLN A 339 20.86 0.77 1.85
C GLN A 339 21.25 -0.52 2.57
#